data_AF-A0A416GJ68-F1
#
_entry.id   AF-A0A416GJ68-F1
#
_cell.length_a   1.000
_cell.length_b   1.000
_cell.length_c   1.000
_cell.angle_alpha   90.00
_cell.angle_beta   90.00
_cell.angle_gamma   90.00
#
_symmetry.space_group_name_H-M   'P 1'
#
loop_
_entity.id
_entity.type
_entity.pdbx_description
1 polymer ?
#
loop_
_entity_poly.entity_id
_entity_poly.type
_entity_poly.pdbx_seq_one_letter_code
_entity_poly.pdbx_strand_id
1 'polypeptide(L)'
;MKSSILLASFIFACSALCHGQEITTGKFKELCKVYMSATRILGEMKTSSDWPKTNEDLKKLREKGLNNSSLQEILQLTYPTCPKEFKDEYEKALQKQAEMKDAIKRLSMGGVLQSKEIATQIDNFAQAFKLQELVYDERKDGEGAPFETKKQRDARMKWWRDGKFGMFIHYGLYSGLAGEFQGKKYEGCVEWIQMQSGADFETYKKEALPRFNPQSGMAEQWVKLAKEAGCAYTVLTSRHHEGFNMFETPEYDFNVKKAKGIDIVKEYAAACKKYDMKAGYYFSLLDWNHPDYDPTGSGISYPAGNYAAAQQGKRHFGNHQKYKEYLFDIFNELLDNYKVDLVWWDFSQPKFQGDAAWGATRLMKTLFDKYPKAIQNNRLYHSDNHLSEGGIKVTPTWKGDYSTAEHHIPATGIDGDWEACQTLNGTWGYSADNQKWKSADELIHELVDVVSRGGNFLLNIGPKPDGSIPEESIRLFQSIGKWMKTNGEAIYGTRANPFDQEFSWGRVTRKGKDKLYLIIYEKPENGKIELPCTFKKEKAKANKLNEKKNVPIVLDHSNKKCVLDINSVHIEKPATVVELNGEWQL
;
A
#
# COMPACT_ATOMS: atom_id res chain seq x y z
N MET A 1 -3.11 -64.27 -5.46
CA MET A 1 -4.40 -64.06 -6.15
C MET A 1 -5.23 -63.09 -5.33
N LYS A 2 -5.92 -62.19 -6.02
CA LYS A 2 -6.91 -61.17 -5.59
C LYS A 2 -7.39 -61.22 -4.13
N SER A 3 -7.45 -60.05 -3.49
CA SER A 3 -8.44 -59.80 -2.44
C SER A 3 -8.91 -58.36 -2.54
N SER A 4 -10.17 -58.21 -2.90
CA SER A 4 -10.90 -56.96 -3.04
C SER A 4 -12.07 -56.95 -2.05
N ILE A 5 -12.48 -55.73 -1.68
CA ILE A 5 -13.81 -55.30 -1.21
C ILE A 5 -13.99 -55.11 0.32
N LEU A 6 -13.82 -53.83 0.68
CA LEU A 6 -14.68 -52.89 1.42
C LEU A 6 -15.76 -53.34 2.44
N LEU A 7 -15.82 -52.46 3.47
CA LEU A 7 -16.96 -51.88 4.20
C LEU A 7 -17.57 -52.65 5.40
N ALA A 8 -17.39 -52.11 6.61
CA ALA A 8 -18.40 -51.29 7.30
C ALA A 8 -18.01 -51.03 8.78
N SER A 9 -18.03 -49.75 9.16
CA SER A 9 -18.49 -49.15 10.42
C SER A 9 -18.44 -49.96 11.74
N PHE A 10 -17.74 -49.43 12.75
CA PHE A 10 -18.35 -49.12 14.06
C PHE A 10 -17.46 -48.18 14.89
N ILE A 11 -18.12 -47.18 15.46
CA ILE A 11 -17.58 -46.08 16.27
C ILE A 11 -17.67 -46.48 17.77
N PHE A 12 -16.84 -45.83 18.59
CA PHE A 12 -16.86 -45.71 20.06
C PHE A 12 -16.21 -46.84 20.87
N ALA A 13 -15.06 -46.55 21.49
CA ALA A 13 -14.99 -45.97 22.83
C ALA A 13 -13.57 -46.03 23.39
N CYS A 14 -12.89 -44.89 23.49
CA CYS A 14 -11.83 -44.66 24.47
C CYS A 14 -11.82 -43.17 24.83
N SER A 15 -12.73 -42.80 25.73
CA SER A 15 -12.71 -41.57 26.48
C SER A 15 -11.59 -41.65 27.53
N ALA A 16 -10.43 -41.08 27.20
CA ALA A 16 -9.42 -40.72 28.19
C ALA A 16 -9.58 -39.23 28.54
N LEU A 17 -9.93 -39.02 29.80
CA LEU A 17 -10.08 -37.76 30.52
C LEU A 17 -8.97 -36.72 30.21
N CYS A 18 -9.28 -35.76 29.35
CA CYS A 18 -8.89 -34.37 29.58
C CYS A 18 -10.18 -33.64 29.96
N HIS A 19 -10.18 -32.94 31.10
CA HIS A 19 -11.29 -32.08 31.50
C HIS A 19 -11.50 -31.00 30.43
N GLY A 20 -12.39 -31.26 29.47
CA GLY A 20 -12.89 -30.24 28.55
C GLY A 20 -13.78 -29.31 29.36
N GLN A 21 -13.21 -28.23 29.88
CA GLN A 21 -14.01 -27.17 30.50
C GLN A 21 -14.83 -26.49 29.42
N GLU A 22 -16.14 -26.42 29.62
CA GLU A 22 -17.11 -25.87 28.68
C GLU A 22 -16.85 -24.36 28.48
N ILE A 23 -16.66 -23.94 27.22
CA ILE A 23 -16.64 -22.50 26.87
C ILE A 23 -18.07 -21.98 27.04
N THR A 24 -18.25 -20.82 27.66
CA THR A 24 -19.56 -20.20 27.83
C THR A 24 -19.53 -18.72 27.51
N THR A 25 -20.67 -18.16 27.10
CA THR A 25 -20.88 -16.71 26.96
C THR A 25 -20.47 -15.92 28.22
N GLY A 26 -20.61 -16.54 29.41
CA GLY A 26 -20.20 -15.95 30.68
C GLY A 26 -18.71 -15.62 30.74
N LYS A 27 -17.88 -16.52 30.21
CA LYS A 27 -16.42 -16.34 30.18
C LYS A 27 -16.00 -15.17 29.28
N PHE A 28 -16.63 -15.01 28.11
CA PHE A 28 -16.37 -13.85 27.23
C PHE A 28 -16.83 -12.53 27.86
N LYS A 29 -17.96 -12.53 28.58
CA LYS A 29 -18.41 -11.34 29.34
C LYS A 29 -17.39 -10.93 30.40
N GLU A 30 -16.71 -11.88 31.04
CA GLU A 30 -15.63 -11.57 32.00
C GLU A 30 -14.43 -10.91 31.30
N LEU A 31 -14.04 -11.40 30.12
CA LEU A 31 -12.96 -10.80 29.36
C LEU A 31 -13.32 -9.38 28.90
N CYS A 32 -14.55 -9.17 28.41
CA CYS A 32 -15.06 -7.83 28.10
C CYS A 32 -15.02 -6.89 29.31
N LYS A 33 -15.33 -7.38 30.53
CA LYS A 33 -15.22 -6.58 31.75
C LYS A 33 -13.77 -6.17 32.05
N VAL A 34 -12.79 -7.03 31.77
CA VAL A 34 -11.37 -6.68 31.89
C VAL A 34 -11.03 -5.55 30.93
N TYR A 35 -11.39 -5.67 29.65
CA TYR A 35 -11.12 -4.62 28.66
C TYR A 35 -11.80 -3.29 29.00
N MET A 36 -13.07 -3.31 29.40
CA MET A 36 -13.80 -2.10 29.78
C MET A 36 -13.19 -1.44 31.03
N SER A 37 -12.78 -2.25 32.01
CA SER A 37 -12.12 -1.75 33.22
C SER A 37 -10.76 -1.14 32.89
N ALA A 38 -9.95 -1.80 32.06
CA ALA A 38 -8.67 -1.29 31.61
C ALA A 38 -8.82 0.01 30.81
N THR A 39 -9.79 0.06 29.89
CA THR A 39 -10.13 1.27 29.11
C THR A 39 -10.46 2.45 30.02
N ARG A 40 -11.27 2.22 31.07
CA ARG A 40 -11.60 3.26 32.06
C ARG A 40 -10.37 3.70 32.85
N ILE A 41 -9.61 2.76 33.42
CA ILE A 41 -8.39 3.05 34.21
C ILE A 41 -7.40 3.87 33.38
N LEU A 42 -7.14 3.46 32.13
CA LEU A 42 -6.25 4.17 31.22
C LEU A 42 -6.81 5.54 30.81
N GLY A 43 -8.13 5.67 30.66
CA GLY A 43 -8.77 6.94 30.31
C GLY A 43 -8.79 7.99 31.43
N GLU A 44 -8.60 7.58 32.69
CA GLU A 44 -8.48 8.49 33.84
C GLU A 44 -7.09 9.13 33.93
N MET A 45 -6.09 8.55 33.28
CA MET A 45 -4.71 9.03 33.25
C MET A 45 -4.57 10.22 32.30
N LYS A 46 -4.12 11.39 32.81
CA LYS A 46 -3.93 12.60 32.01
C LYS A 46 -2.46 12.95 31.80
N THR A 47 -1.60 12.65 32.77
CA THR A 47 -0.16 12.90 32.72
C THR A 47 0.63 11.73 33.31
N SER A 48 1.95 11.73 33.16
CA SER A 48 2.82 10.69 33.75
C SER A 48 2.78 10.67 35.29
N SER A 49 2.39 11.77 35.96
CA SER A 49 2.28 11.82 37.42
C SER A 49 1.12 10.99 37.96
N ASP A 50 0.13 10.66 37.14
CA ASP A 50 -1.01 9.80 37.51
C ASP A 50 -0.63 8.30 37.52
N TRP A 51 0.60 7.97 37.11
CA TRP A 51 1.06 6.59 36.94
C TRP A 51 1.01 5.74 38.21
N PRO A 52 1.43 6.19 39.41
CA PRO A 52 1.45 5.32 40.59
C PRO A 52 0.07 4.69 40.89
N LYS A 53 -0.99 5.49 40.81
CA LYS A 53 -2.38 5.03 40.99
C LYS A 53 -2.83 4.13 39.84
N THR A 54 -2.59 4.56 38.60
CA THR A 54 -2.96 3.80 37.39
C THR A 54 -2.30 2.41 37.37
N ASN A 55 -1.02 2.35 37.75
CA ASN A 55 -0.24 1.11 37.85
C ASN A 55 -0.79 0.18 38.92
N GLU A 56 -1.17 0.70 40.09
CA GLU A 56 -1.78 -0.09 41.16
C GLU A 56 -3.11 -0.71 40.68
N ASP A 57 -3.97 0.07 40.03
CA ASP A 57 -5.26 -0.37 39.53
C ASP A 57 -5.12 -1.40 38.38
N LEU A 58 -4.19 -1.17 37.44
CA LEU A 58 -3.88 -2.12 36.37
C LEU A 58 -3.26 -3.42 36.90
N LYS A 59 -2.40 -3.36 37.91
CA LYS A 59 -1.83 -4.56 38.56
C LYS A 59 -2.91 -5.38 39.24
N LYS A 60 -3.79 -4.76 40.02
CA LYS A 60 -4.94 -5.44 40.65
C LYS A 60 -5.84 -6.09 39.62
N LEU A 61 -6.13 -5.39 38.52
CA LEU A 61 -6.94 -5.93 37.42
C LEU A 61 -6.23 -7.11 36.73
N ARG A 62 -4.92 -7.01 36.52
CA ARG A 62 -4.11 -8.07 35.91
C ARG A 62 -4.05 -9.31 36.78
N GLU A 63 -3.75 -9.16 38.06
CA GLU A 63 -3.69 -10.27 39.01
C GLU A 63 -5.03 -10.99 39.10
N LYS A 64 -6.13 -10.23 39.23
CA LYS A 64 -7.49 -10.79 39.22
C LYS A 64 -7.80 -11.54 37.92
N GLY A 65 -7.37 -11.01 36.78
CA GLY A 65 -7.60 -11.63 35.48
C GLY A 65 -6.74 -12.87 35.23
N LEU A 66 -5.46 -12.85 35.63
CA LEU A 66 -4.56 -14.00 35.47
C LEU A 66 -4.93 -15.17 36.41
N ASN A 67 -5.46 -14.87 37.60
CA ASN A 67 -5.97 -15.88 38.53
C ASN A 67 -7.35 -16.43 38.12
N ASN A 68 -7.96 -15.91 37.05
CA ASN A 68 -9.22 -16.43 36.53
C ASN A 68 -8.93 -17.43 35.40
N SER A 69 -9.06 -18.73 35.73
CA SER A 69 -8.88 -19.83 34.77
C SER A 69 -9.79 -19.70 33.53
N SER A 70 -10.99 -19.14 33.70
CA SER A 70 -11.93 -18.92 32.59
C SER A 70 -11.40 -17.96 31.53
N LEU A 71 -10.59 -16.98 31.92
CA LEU A 71 -9.97 -16.03 30.98
C LEU A 71 -8.79 -16.67 30.25
N GLN A 72 -8.00 -17.49 30.95
CA GLN A 72 -6.86 -18.18 30.33
C GLN A 72 -7.32 -19.09 29.20
N GLU A 73 -8.43 -19.81 29.36
CA GLU A 73 -9.00 -20.65 28.32
C GLU A 73 -9.40 -19.86 27.06
N ILE A 74 -10.08 -18.71 27.22
CA ILE A 74 -10.50 -17.89 26.08
C ILE A 74 -9.31 -17.25 25.39
N LEU A 75 -8.29 -16.82 26.13
CA LEU A 75 -7.11 -16.17 25.56
C LEU A 75 -6.26 -17.12 24.70
N GLN A 76 -6.42 -18.44 24.87
CA GLN A 76 -5.81 -19.44 23.97
C GLN A 76 -6.61 -19.66 22.68
N LEU A 77 -7.85 -19.15 22.61
CA LEU A 77 -8.66 -19.27 21.40
C LEU A 77 -8.15 -18.33 20.31
N THR A 78 -8.25 -18.82 19.09
CA THR A 78 -8.22 -18.06 17.85
C THR A 78 -9.64 -17.99 17.31
N TYR A 79 -9.96 -17.02 16.44
CA TYR A 79 -11.30 -17.00 15.83
C TYR A 79 -11.65 -18.29 15.06
N PRO A 80 -10.73 -18.94 14.31
CA PRO A 80 -10.97 -20.26 13.71
C PRO A 80 -11.22 -21.38 14.72
N THR A 81 -10.54 -21.36 15.87
CA THR A 81 -10.68 -22.41 16.91
C THR A 81 -11.80 -22.11 17.91
N CYS A 82 -12.44 -20.94 17.83
CA CYS A 82 -13.60 -20.58 18.63
C CYS A 82 -14.85 -21.33 18.13
N PRO A 83 -15.61 -22.02 19.00
CA PRO A 83 -16.86 -22.68 18.61
C PRO A 83 -17.84 -21.71 17.95
N LYS A 84 -18.58 -22.20 16.96
CA LYS A 84 -19.41 -21.37 16.06
C LYS A 84 -20.43 -20.54 16.83
N GLU A 85 -21.00 -21.10 17.89
CA GLU A 85 -21.97 -20.49 18.79
C GLU A 85 -21.42 -19.35 19.66
N PHE A 86 -20.10 -19.18 19.75
CA PHE A 86 -19.45 -18.13 20.54
C PHE A 86 -18.66 -17.13 19.70
N LYS A 87 -18.83 -17.15 18.37
CA LYS A 87 -18.13 -16.23 17.47
C LYS A 87 -18.55 -14.78 17.67
N ASP A 88 -19.85 -14.53 17.87
CA ASP A 88 -20.38 -13.19 18.17
C ASP A 88 -19.79 -12.64 19.47
N GLU A 89 -19.63 -13.49 20.48
CA GLU A 89 -19.00 -13.15 21.76
C GLU A 89 -17.51 -12.85 21.60
N TYR A 90 -16.81 -13.63 20.79
CA TYR A 90 -15.40 -13.42 20.45
C TYR A 90 -15.21 -12.08 19.73
N GLU A 91 -16.07 -11.76 18.75
CA GLU A 91 -16.06 -10.49 18.03
C GLU A 91 -16.36 -9.29 18.95
N LYS A 92 -17.35 -9.41 19.84
CA LYS A 92 -17.62 -8.40 20.87
C LYS A 92 -16.41 -8.18 21.78
N ALA A 93 -15.73 -9.25 22.16
CA ALA A 93 -14.51 -9.15 22.96
C ALA A 93 -13.37 -8.48 22.19
N LEU A 94 -13.21 -8.77 20.90
CA LEU A 94 -12.26 -8.06 20.02
C LEU A 94 -12.58 -6.57 19.88
N GLN A 95 -13.85 -6.19 19.77
CA GLN A 95 -14.27 -4.79 19.75
C GLN A 95 -13.87 -4.08 21.05
N LYS A 96 -14.10 -4.72 22.20
CA LYS A 96 -13.68 -4.17 23.50
C LYS A 96 -12.16 -4.13 23.67
N GLN A 97 -11.43 -5.09 23.13
CA GLN A 97 -9.97 -5.03 23.04
C GLN A 97 -9.51 -3.83 22.21
N ALA A 98 -10.16 -3.53 21.09
CA ALA A 98 -9.83 -2.37 20.26
C ALA A 98 -10.05 -1.04 21.01
N GLU A 99 -11.17 -0.91 21.74
CA GLU A 99 -11.44 0.27 22.60
C GLU A 99 -10.33 0.48 23.65
N MET A 100 -9.84 -0.61 24.26
CA MET A 100 -8.70 -0.57 25.18
C MET A 100 -7.41 -0.13 24.48
N LYS A 101 -7.10 -0.68 23.30
CA LYS A 101 -5.94 -0.28 22.50
C LYS A 101 -6.00 1.20 22.10
N ASP A 102 -7.18 1.73 21.78
CA ASP A 102 -7.39 3.15 21.50
C ASP A 102 -7.12 4.03 22.72
N ALA A 103 -7.49 3.58 23.92
CA ALA A 103 -7.12 4.28 25.16
C ALA A 103 -5.59 4.34 25.34
N ILE A 104 -4.88 3.22 25.11
CA ILE A 104 -3.41 3.18 25.14
C ILE A 104 -2.83 4.15 24.09
N LYS A 105 -3.38 4.15 22.87
CA LYS A 105 -2.95 5.05 21.78
C LYS A 105 -3.11 6.52 22.17
N ARG A 106 -4.24 6.90 22.79
CA ARG A 106 -4.45 8.28 23.29
C ARG A 106 -3.39 8.70 24.32
N LEU A 107 -3.01 7.80 25.23
CA LEU A 107 -1.92 8.07 26.19
C LEU A 107 -0.56 8.21 25.49
N SER A 108 -0.30 7.39 24.45
CA SER A 108 0.90 7.52 23.62
C SER A 108 0.95 8.88 22.93
N MET A 109 -0.15 9.31 22.32
CA MET A 109 -0.27 10.59 21.63
C MET A 109 -0.17 11.78 22.59
N GLY A 110 -0.64 11.62 23.83
CA GLY A 110 -0.51 12.62 24.90
C GLY A 110 0.88 12.69 25.54
N GLY A 111 1.87 11.93 25.06
CA GLY A 111 3.24 11.94 25.58
C GLY A 111 3.44 11.18 26.90
N VAL A 112 2.40 10.53 27.43
CA VAL A 112 2.43 9.83 28.72
C VAL A 112 3.28 8.56 28.67
N LEU A 113 3.32 7.88 27.51
CA LEU A 113 4.08 6.64 27.30
C LEU A 113 5.56 6.87 26.91
N GLN A 114 6.08 8.09 27.05
CA GLN A 114 7.50 8.37 26.81
C GLN A 114 8.41 7.74 27.89
N SER A 115 7.87 7.43 29.07
CA SER A 115 8.58 6.62 30.07
C SER A 115 8.56 5.14 29.65
N LYS A 116 9.75 4.58 29.45
CA LYS A 116 9.94 3.15 29.14
C LYS A 116 9.29 2.24 30.18
N GLU A 117 9.32 2.62 31.46
CA GLU A 117 8.70 1.83 32.54
C GLU A 117 7.18 1.78 32.36
N ILE A 118 6.54 2.93 32.14
CA ILE A 118 5.08 3.05 31.96
C ILE A 118 4.64 2.27 30.72
N ALA A 119 5.32 2.49 29.59
CA ALA A 119 5.03 1.80 28.34
C ALA A 119 5.16 0.28 28.47
N THR A 120 6.21 -0.20 29.14
CA THR A 120 6.45 -1.64 29.33
C THR A 120 5.34 -2.28 30.19
N GLN A 121 4.90 -1.62 31.26
CA GLN A 121 3.86 -2.18 32.14
C GLN A 121 2.49 -2.19 31.46
N ILE A 122 2.16 -1.18 30.66
CA ILE A 122 0.92 -1.13 29.89
C ILE A 122 0.93 -2.17 28.75
N ASP A 123 2.05 -2.32 28.04
CA ASP A 123 2.16 -3.36 27.01
C ASP A 123 2.08 -4.76 27.62
N ASN A 124 2.78 -5.02 28.73
CA ASN A 124 2.66 -6.29 29.46
C ASN A 124 1.22 -6.60 29.87
N PHE A 125 0.44 -5.60 30.26
CA PHE A 125 -0.99 -5.77 30.54
C PHE A 125 -1.76 -6.13 29.26
N ALA A 126 -1.57 -5.36 28.18
CA ALA A 126 -2.26 -5.59 26.91
C ALA A 126 -1.96 -6.97 26.31
N GLN A 127 -0.70 -7.42 26.38
CA GLN A 127 -0.29 -8.75 25.92
C GLN A 127 -0.88 -9.86 26.78
N ALA A 128 -0.96 -9.66 28.11
CA ALA A 128 -1.49 -10.67 29.03
C ALA A 128 -2.98 -11.01 28.76
N PHE A 129 -3.73 -10.11 28.13
CA PHE A 129 -5.14 -10.30 27.77
C PHE A 129 -5.39 -10.20 26.27
N LYS A 130 -4.38 -10.45 25.43
CA LYS A 130 -4.52 -10.33 23.98
C LYS A 130 -5.33 -11.50 23.40
N LEU A 131 -6.52 -11.20 22.90
CA LEU A 131 -7.23 -12.04 21.94
C LEU A 131 -6.55 -11.95 20.58
N GLN A 132 -6.36 -13.09 19.92
CA GLN A 132 -5.86 -13.12 18.55
C GLN A 132 -6.84 -12.41 17.63
N GLU A 133 -6.32 -11.44 16.87
CA GLU A 133 -7.12 -10.66 15.93
C GLU A 133 -7.73 -11.57 14.85
N LEU A 134 -8.82 -11.10 14.25
CA LEU A 134 -9.35 -11.67 13.04
C LEU A 134 -8.30 -11.52 11.94
N VAL A 135 -7.44 -12.54 11.77
CA VAL A 135 -6.89 -12.80 10.45
C VAL A 135 -8.04 -13.39 9.67
N TYR A 136 -8.87 -12.51 9.12
CA TYR A 136 -9.85 -12.89 8.13
C TYR A 136 -9.09 -13.55 6.98
N ASP A 137 -9.07 -14.88 6.95
CA ASP A 137 -9.23 -15.52 5.65
C ASP A 137 -10.69 -15.35 5.27
N GLU A 138 -11.01 -14.11 4.87
CA GLU A 138 -12.29 -13.65 4.33
C GLU A 138 -12.60 -14.32 2.98
N ARG A 139 -11.68 -15.15 2.48
CA ARG A 139 -11.80 -15.87 1.24
C ARG A 139 -13.01 -16.79 1.31
N LYS A 140 -14.09 -16.35 0.68
CA LYS A 140 -15.18 -17.25 0.31
C LYS A 140 -14.61 -18.28 -0.66
N ASP A 141 -15.02 -19.53 -0.54
CA ASP A 141 -14.47 -20.72 -1.21
C ASP A 141 -13.78 -20.44 -2.57
N GLY A 142 -12.44 -20.39 -2.56
CA GLY A 142 -11.63 -20.26 -3.79
C GLY A 142 -11.45 -18.84 -4.34
N GLU A 143 -12.06 -17.80 -3.76
CA GLU A 143 -11.98 -16.42 -4.27
C GLU A 143 -10.56 -15.82 -4.25
N GLY A 144 -10.26 -14.91 -5.17
CA GLY A 144 -9.02 -14.14 -5.22
C GLY A 144 -7.86 -14.84 -5.95
N ALA A 145 -6.64 -14.45 -5.59
CA ALA A 145 -5.44 -14.88 -6.29
C ALA A 145 -5.22 -16.40 -6.15
N PRO A 146 -4.64 -17.04 -7.19
CA PRO A 146 -4.25 -18.44 -7.11
C PRO A 146 -3.26 -18.66 -5.96
N PHE A 147 -3.33 -19.83 -5.34
CA PHE A 147 -2.39 -20.19 -4.29
C PHE A 147 -0.95 -20.24 -4.84
N GLU A 148 -0.02 -19.70 -4.06
CA GLU A 148 1.40 -19.73 -4.35
C GLU A 148 2.18 -19.94 -3.05
N THR A 149 3.23 -20.75 -3.07
CA THR A 149 4.11 -20.91 -1.89
C THR A 149 4.92 -19.63 -1.66
N LYS A 150 5.32 -19.37 -0.41
CA LYS A 150 6.19 -18.23 -0.07
C LYS A 150 7.46 -18.15 -0.94
N LYS A 151 8.10 -19.29 -1.25
CA LYS A 151 9.30 -19.33 -2.08
C LYS A 151 9.04 -18.87 -3.52
N GLN A 152 7.94 -19.33 -4.13
CA GLN A 152 7.56 -18.92 -5.49
C GLN A 152 7.23 -17.43 -5.51
N ARG A 153 6.42 -16.97 -4.55
CA ARG A 153 6.06 -15.56 -4.41
C ARG A 153 7.27 -14.67 -4.21
N ASP A 154 8.20 -15.08 -3.34
CA ASP A 154 9.42 -14.33 -3.08
C ASP A 154 10.30 -14.20 -4.33
N ALA A 155 10.33 -15.21 -5.20
CA ALA A 155 11.02 -15.17 -6.47
C ALA A 155 10.32 -14.23 -7.48
N ARG A 156 9.00 -14.28 -7.55
CA ARG A 156 8.17 -13.42 -8.42
C ARG A 156 8.25 -11.94 -8.03
N MET A 157 8.13 -11.65 -6.73
CA MET A 157 8.17 -10.29 -6.18
C MET A 157 9.56 -9.66 -6.13
N LYS A 158 10.63 -10.45 -6.34
CA LYS A 158 12.02 -10.00 -6.15
C LYS A 158 12.35 -8.75 -6.97
N TRP A 159 11.98 -8.73 -8.25
CA TRP A 159 12.31 -7.61 -9.14
C TRP A 159 11.67 -6.30 -8.64
N TRP A 160 10.46 -6.37 -8.12
CA TRP A 160 9.71 -5.21 -7.65
C TRP A 160 10.25 -4.73 -6.30
N ARG A 161 10.47 -5.65 -5.35
CA ARG A 161 11.08 -5.34 -4.04
C ARG A 161 12.47 -4.73 -4.17
N ASP A 162 13.22 -5.12 -5.20
CA ASP A 162 14.55 -4.59 -5.45
C ASP A 162 14.52 -3.31 -6.31
N GLY A 163 13.47 -3.13 -7.12
CA GLY A 163 13.31 -2.00 -8.04
C GLY A 163 13.00 -0.68 -7.35
N LYS A 164 12.24 -0.70 -6.23
CA LYS A 164 11.96 0.41 -5.30
C LYS A 164 11.30 1.69 -5.83
N PHE A 165 11.52 2.08 -7.08
CA PHE A 165 11.04 3.33 -7.65
C PHE A 165 10.38 3.08 -9.02
N GLY A 166 9.16 3.59 -9.19
CA GLY A 166 8.40 3.54 -10.43
C GLY A 166 7.80 4.90 -10.81
N MET A 167 7.37 5.02 -12.07
CA MET A 167 6.63 6.19 -12.56
C MET A 167 5.18 5.82 -12.88
N PHE A 168 4.24 6.61 -12.38
CA PHE A 168 2.83 6.55 -12.72
C PHE A 168 2.53 7.54 -13.85
N ILE A 169 1.64 7.21 -14.77
CA ILE A 169 1.25 8.05 -15.91
C ILE A 169 -0.27 8.09 -15.99
N HIS A 170 -0.87 9.22 -15.61
CA HIS A 170 -2.31 9.46 -15.74
C HIS A 170 -2.61 10.29 -16.97
N TYR A 171 -3.09 9.61 -18.01
CA TYR A 171 -3.42 10.20 -19.30
C TYR A 171 -4.75 9.64 -19.82
N GLY A 172 -5.68 10.54 -20.13
CA GLY A 172 -7.04 10.23 -20.59
C GLY A 172 -7.76 11.50 -21.06
N LEU A 173 -9.07 11.44 -21.30
CA LEU A 173 -9.82 12.60 -21.82
C LEU A 173 -9.77 13.80 -20.87
N TYR A 174 -9.72 13.54 -19.56
CA TYR A 174 -9.49 14.57 -18.55
C TYR A 174 -8.22 15.40 -18.77
N SER A 175 -7.18 14.87 -19.42
CA SER A 175 -6.01 15.67 -19.80
C SER A 175 -6.37 16.78 -20.80
N GLY A 176 -7.34 16.53 -21.69
CA GLY A 176 -7.90 17.54 -22.62
C GLY A 176 -8.68 18.63 -21.90
N LEU A 177 -9.33 18.28 -20.78
CA LEU A 177 -10.04 19.24 -19.93
C LEU A 177 -9.08 20.11 -19.11
N ALA A 178 -7.91 19.58 -18.75
CA ALA A 178 -6.84 20.33 -18.10
C ALA A 178 -7.28 21.07 -16.81
N GLY A 179 -8.23 20.48 -16.06
CA GLY A 179 -8.80 21.08 -14.86
C GLY A 179 -9.91 22.11 -15.09
N GLU A 180 -10.45 22.21 -16.31
CA GLU A 180 -11.55 23.12 -16.64
C GLU A 180 -12.64 22.39 -17.44
N PHE A 181 -13.90 22.62 -17.06
CA PHE A 181 -15.07 22.05 -17.73
C PHE A 181 -16.20 23.08 -17.76
N GLN A 182 -16.72 23.41 -18.95
CA GLN A 182 -17.82 24.37 -19.16
C GLN A 182 -17.63 25.74 -18.49
N GLY A 183 -16.42 26.29 -18.58
CA GLY A 183 -16.02 27.57 -18.00
C GLY A 183 -15.72 27.52 -16.50
N LYS A 184 -15.88 26.37 -15.85
CA LYS A 184 -15.61 26.18 -14.43
C LYS A 184 -14.28 25.48 -14.22
N LYS A 185 -13.45 26.04 -13.35
CA LYS A 185 -12.18 25.46 -12.91
C LYS A 185 -12.38 24.49 -11.74
N TYR A 186 -11.61 23.41 -11.76
CA TYR A 186 -11.58 22.36 -10.76
C TYR A 186 -10.16 22.19 -10.23
N GLU A 187 -10.00 22.20 -8.91
CA GLU A 187 -8.72 21.97 -8.23
C GLU A 187 -8.67 20.56 -7.61
N GLY A 188 -7.46 20.04 -7.38
CA GLY A 188 -7.25 18.69 -6.85
C GLY A 188 -7.31 17.62 -7.95
N CYS A 189 -7.83 16.44 -7.64
CA CYS A 189 -7.98 15.27 -8.52
C CYS A 189 -8.74 15.60 -9.83
N VAL A 190 -8.08 16.13 -10.86
CA VAL A 190 -8.74 16.66 -12.08
C VAL A 190 -9.18 15.54 -13.02
N GLU A 191 -8.62 14.35 -12.87
CA GLU A 191 -9.12 13.13 -13.49
C GLU A 191 -10.54 12.73 -12.99
N TRP A 192 -11.01 13.35 -11.90
CA TRP A 192 -12.36 13.20 -11.37
C TRP A 192 -13.34 14.31 -11.81
N ILE A 193 -12.96 15.17 -12.75
CA ILE A 193 -13.76 16.33 -13.16
C ILE A 193 -15.17 15.97 -13.63
N GLN A 194 -15.40 14.78 -14.23
CA GLN A 194 -16.75 14.31 -14.57
C GLN A 194 -17.61 14.10 -13.31
N MET A 195 -17.05 13.42 -12.30
CA MET A 195 -17.74 13.19 -11.03
C MET A 195 -18.02 14.51 -10.32
N GLN A 196 -17.01 15.39 -10.24
CA GLN A 196 -17.10 16.68 -9.54
C GLN A 196 -18.05 17.67 -10.22
N SER A 197 -18.13 17.66 -11.55
CA SER A 197 -19.11 18.46 -12.31
C SER A 197 -20.52 17.86 -12.26
N GLY A 198 -20.63 16.55 -12.00
CA GLY A 198 -21.87 15.83 -12.09
C GLY A 198 -22.35 15.68 -13.54
N ALA A 199 -21.47 15.83 -14.54
CA ALA A 199 -21.84 15.71 -15.95
C ALA A 199 -22.29 14.28 -16.29
N ASP A 200 -23.36 14.17 -17.08
CA ASP A 200 -23.71 12.90 -17.71
C ASP A 200 -22.71 12.52 -18.81
N PHE A 201 -22.82 11.28 -19.31
CA PHE A 201 -21.90 10.77 -20.33
C PHE A 201 -21.85 11.64 -21.59
N GLU A 202 -22.99 11.98 -22.18
CA GLU A 202 -23.03 12.72 -23.45
C GLU A 202 -22.46 14.13 -23.30
N THR A 203 -22.73 14.80 -22.18
CA THR A 203 -22.16 16.12 -21.87
C THR A 203 -20.65 16.03 -21.70
N TYR A 204 -20.17 15.05 -20.91
CA TYR A 204 -18.75 14.85 -20.69
C TYR A 204 -18.01 14.54 -22.00
N LYS A 205 -18.54 13.59 -22.77
CA LYS A 205 -18.00 13.14 -24.06
C LYS A 205 -17.90 14.29 -25.06
N LYS A 206 -18.95 15.10 -25.19
CA LYS A 206 -19.01 16.25 -26.11
C LYS A 206 -17.94 17.30 -25.80
N GLU A 207 -17.64 17.52 -24.52
CA GLU A 207 -16.63 18.50 -24.09
C GLU A 207 -15.20 17.93 -24.18
N ALA A 208 -14.98 16.73 -23.65
CA ALA A 208 -13.65 16.20 -23.41
C ALA A 208 -13.00 15.63 -24.69
N LEU A 209 -13.77 14.93 -25.54
CA LEU A 209 -13.22 14.29 -26.75
C LEU A 209 -12.56 15.29 -27.71
N PRO A 210 -13.16 16.44 -28.06
CA PRO A 210 -12.54 17.39 -28.99
C PRO A 210 -11.24 18.01 -28.45
N ARG A 211 -11.14 18.16 -27.12
CA ARG A 211 -9.99 18.78 -26.45
C ARG A 211 -8.82 17.82 -26.22
N PHE A 212 -9.09 16.52 -26.24
CA PHE A 212 -8.06 15.49 -26.17
C PHE A 212 -7.42 15.26 -27.54
N ASN A 213 -6.11 15.47 -27.70
CA ASN A 213 -5.45 15.45 -29.02
C ASN A 213 -4.10 14.70 -29.03
N PRO A 214 -4.07 13.42 -28.61
CA PRO A 214 -2.84 12.65 -28.50
C PRO A 214 -2.04 12.64 -29.80
N GLN A 215 -0.72 12.73 -29.67
CA GLN A 215 0.22 12.55 -30.78
C GLN A 215 0.96 11.21 -30.65
N SER A 216 1.24 10.58 -31.79
CA SER A 216 2.03 9.35 -31.84
C SER A 216 3.47 9.60 -31.36
N GLY A 217 4.06 8.62 -30.69
CA GLY A 217 5.45 8.66 -30.20
C GLY A 217 5.62 9.32 -28.83
N MET A 218 4.55 9.87 -28.23
CA MET A 218 4.64 10.49 -26.90
C MET A 218 4.93 9.48 -25.79
N ALA A 219 4.40 8.26 -25.89
CA ALA A 219 4.62 7.22 -24.89
C ALA A 219 6.11 6.82 -24.77
N GLU A 220 6.88 6.94 -25.86
CA GLU A 220 8.32 6.73 -25.82
C GLU A 220 9.02 7.74 -24.91
N GLN A 221 8.60 9.01 -24.96
CA GLN A 221 9.19 10.07 -24.13
C GLN A 221 8.92 9.84 -22.64
N TRP A 222 7.73 9.35 -22.29
CA TRP A 222 7.37 9.02 -20.90
C TRP A 222 8.28 7.93 -20.33
N VAL A 223 8.40 6.82 -21.06
CA VAL A 223 9.22 5.68 -20.63
C VAL A 223 10.70 6.05 -20.61
N LYS A 224 11.17 6.83 -21.57
CA LYS A 224 12.54 7.34 -21.61
C LYS A 224 12.84 8.20 -20.37
N LEU A 225 11.97 9.15 -20.02
CA LEU A 225 12.13 9.97 -18.82
C LEU A 225 12.17 9.10 -17.55
N ALA A 226 11.29 8.11 -17.44
CA ALA A 226 11.28 7.17 -16.32
C ALA A 226 12.62 6.42 -16.20
N LYS A 227 13.16 5.94 -17.33
CA LYS A 227 14.47 5.27 -17.37
C LYS A 227 15.59 6.20 -16.91
N GLU A 228 15.62 7.43 -17.41
CA GLU A 228 16.61 8.45 -17.05
C GLU A 228 16.54 8.86 -15.57
N ALA A 229 15.33 8.83 -14.99
CA ALA A 229 15.11 9.08 -13.57
C ALA A 229 15.51 7.91 -12.65
N GLY A 230 15.77 6.72 -13.23
CA GLY A 230 16.08 5.50 -12.47
C GLY A 230 14.85 4.69 -12.05
N CYS A 231 13.69 4.88 -12.68
CA CYS A 231 12.55 3.99 -12.42
C CYS A 231 12.86 2.56 -12.92
N ALA A 232 12.44 1.57 -12.15
CA ALA A 232 12.51 0.16 -12.52
C ALA A 232 11.24 -0.34 -13.26
N TYR A 233 10.14 0.40 -13.10
CA TYR A 233 8.85 0.11 -13.72
C TYR A 233 8.08 1.41 -14.00
N THR A 234 7.14 1.32 -14.93
CA THR A 234 6.16 2.36 -15.21
C THR A 234 4.75 1.79 -15.08
N VAL A 235 3.76 2.62 -14.78
CA VAL A 235 2.34 2.24 -14.73
C VAL A 235 1.55 3.25 -15.55
N LEU A 236 0.91 2.83 -16.64
CA LEU A 236 0.06 3.69 -17.47
C LEU A 236 -1.41 3.45 -17.17
N THR A 237 -2.21 4.51 -17.08
CA THR A 237 -3.68 4.41 -17.12
C THR A 237 -4.14 3.86 -18.47
N SER A 238 -4.30 2.53 -18.56
CA SER A 238 -4.88 1.87 -19.73
C SER A 238 -6.36 2.20 -19.91
N ARG A 239 -7.03 2.52 -18.78
CA ARG A 239 -8.35 3.13 -18.68
C ARG A 239 -8.50 3.75 -17.29
N HIS A 240 -9.24 4.84 -17.17
CA HIS A 240 -9.59 5.48 -15.89
C HIS A 240 -11.11 5.38 -15.63
N HIS A 241 -11.60 5.92 -14.52
CA HIS A 241 -13.02 5.88 -14.15
C HIS A 241 -13.97 6.45 -15.21
N GLU A 242 -13.50 7.36 -16.06
CA GLU A 242 -14.26 7.87 -17.21
C GLU A 242 -14.61 6.77 -18.23
N GLY A 243 -13.99 5.59 -18.17
CA GLY A 243 -14.30 4.45 -19.04
C GLY A 243 -13.68 4.50 -20.43
N PHE A 244 -12.89 5.54 -20.74
CA PHE A 244 -12.21 5.66 -22.03
C PHE A 244 -10.99 4.73 -22.09
N ASN A 245 -11.02 3.74 -22.98
CA ASN A 245 -9.92 2.80 -23.14
C ASN A 245 -8.80 3.43 -23.97
N MET A 246 -7.56 3.36 -23.45
CA MET A 246 -6.34 3.89 -24.08
C MET A 246 -5.69 2.90 -25.06
N PHE A 247 -6.43 1.86 -25.45
CA PHE A 247 -6.09 0.81 -26.40
C PHE A 247 -7.31 0.46 -27.25
N GLU A 248 -7.11 -0.30 -28.32
CA GLU A 248 -8.23 -0.75 -29.16
C GLU A 248 -9.07 -1.82 -28.41
N THR A 249 -10.36 -1.55 -28.25
CA THR A 249 -11.35 -2.51 -27.75
C THR A 249 -12.40 -2.73 -28.82
N PRO A 250 -12.47 -3.91 -29.47
CA PRO A 250 -13.37 -4.12 -30.61
C PRO A 250 -14.87 -4.06 -30.22
N GLU A 251 -15.18 -4.35 -28.96
CA GLU A 251 -16.56 -4.46 -28.46
C GLU A 251 -17.19 -3.12 -28.02
N TYR A 252 -16.37 -2.07 -27.85
CA TYR A 252 -16.87 -0.77 -27.38
C TYR A 252 -16.09 0.39 -28.04
N ASP A 253 -16.81 1.25 -28.76
CA ASP A 253 -16.23 2.34 -29.56
C ASP A 253 -15.65 3.49 -28.72
N PHE A 254 -15.90 3.52 -27.41
CA PHE A 254 -15.36 4.56 -26.52
C PHE A 254 -13.90 4.29 -26.15
N ASN A 255 -13.04 4.33 -27.16
CA ASN A 255 -11.61 4.08 -27.04
C ASN A 255 -10.78 5.01 -27.93
N VAL A 256 -9.50 5.17 -27.58
CA VAL A 256 -8.57 6.10 -28.25
C VAL A 256 -8.29 5.71 -29.70
N LYS A 257 -8.31 4.41 -30.03
CA LYS A 257 -8.04 3.96 -31.40
C LYS A 257 -9.17 4.39 -32.34
N LYS A 258 -10.42 4.21 -31.94
CA LYS A 258 -11.61 4.64 -32.70
C LYS A 258 -11.74 6.16 -32.73
N ALA A 259 -11.51 6.82 -31.60
CA ALA A 259 -11.72 8.27 -31.48
C ALA A 259 -10.59 9.12 -32.09
N LYS A 260 -9.35 8.63 -32.08
CA LYS A 260 -8.14 9.39 -32.43
C LYS A 260 -7.19 8.69 -33.40
N GLY A 261 -7.45 7.42 -33.74
CA GLY A 261 -6.62 6.66 -34.70
C GLY A 261 -5.31 6.10 -34.11
N ILE A 262 -5.01 6.39 -32.85
CA ILE A 262 -3.75 6.02 -32.18
C ILE A 262 -4.05 4.99 -31.09
N ASP A 263 -3.13 4.03 -30.90
CA ASP A 263 -3.17 3.06 -29.80
C ASP A 263 -2.03 3.38 -28.81
N ILE A 264 -2.38 4.05 -27.72
CA ILE A 264 -1.40 4.60 -26.76
C ILE A 264 -0.74 3.48 -25.95
N VAL A 265 -1.52 2.47 -25.54
CA VAL A 265 -1.00 1.31 -24.82
C VAL A 265 -0.02 0.51 -25.68
N LYS A 266 -0.28 0.37 -26.98
CA LYS A 266 0.66 -0.28 -27.91
C LYS A 266 1.99 0.46 -28.01
N GLU A 267 1.95 1.79 -28.16
CA GLU A 267 3.16 2.63 -28.18
C GLU A 267 3.92 2.54 -26.85
N TYR A 268 3.21 2.61 -25.72
CA TYR A 268 3.77 2.47 -24.39
C TYR A 268 4.42 1.10 -24.16
N ALA A 269 3.76 0.01 -24.57
CA ALA A 269 4.29 -1.35 -24.46
C ALA A 269 5.57 -1.52 -25.29
N ALA A 270 5.58 -0.97 -26.52
CA ALA A 270 6.76 -0.97 -27.38
C ALA A 270 7.92 -0.17 -26.76
N ALA A 271 7.62 0.99 -26.17
CA ALA A 271 8.61 1.80 -25.45
C ALA A 271 9.16 1.06 -24.22
N CYS A 272 8.31 0.42 -23.42
CA CYS A 272 8.76 -0.37 -22.26
C CYS A 272 9.71 -1.48 -22.69
N LYS A 273 9.39 -2.19 -23.78
CA LYS A 273 10.29 -3.19 -24.36
C LYS A 273 11.61 -2.57 -24.83
N LYS A 274 11.58 -1.41 -25.49
CA LYS A 274 12.76 -0.70 -26.01
C LYS A 274 13.74 -0.29 -24.91
N TYR A 275 13.24 0.14 -23.76
CA TYR A 275 14.06 0.66 -22.65
C TYR A 275 14.30 -0.33 -21.51
N ASP A 276 13.92 -1.60 -21.70
CA ASP A 276 13.96 -2.64 -20.66
C ASP A 276 13.29 -2.15 -19.36
N MET A 277 12.07 -1.65 -19.51
CA MET A 277 11.23 -1.17 -18.43
C MET A 277 10.15 -2.21 -18.15
N LYS A 278 9.87 -2.46 -16.87
CA LYS A 278 8.73 -3.29 -16.47
C LYS A 278 7.43 -2.56 -16.80
N ALA A 279 6.59 -3.19 -17.61
CA ALA A 279 5.36 -2.61 -18.12
C ALA A 279 4.20 -2.85 -17.14
N GLY A 280 3.69 -1.78 -16.55
CA GLY A 280 2.57 -1.78 -15.65
C GLY A 280 1.35 -1.11 -16.26
N TYR A 281 0.17 -1.65 -15.97
CA TYR A 281 -1.09 -1.10 -16.44
C TYR A 281 -2.00 -0.82 -15.26
N TYR A 282 -2.31 0.46 -15.06
CA TYR A 282 -3.44 0.83 -14.25
C TYR A 282 -4.72 0.51 -15.01
N PHE A 283 -5.63 -0.16 -14.32
CA PHE A 283 -6.87 -0.63 -14.89
C PHE A 283 -8.00 -0.31 -13.92
N SER A 284 -8.77 0.73 -14.28
CA SER A 284 -9.92 1.06 -13.46
C SER A 284 -10.97 -0.06 -13.52
N LEU A 285 -11.61 -0.35 -12.39
CA LEU A 285 -12.75 -1.24 -12.27
C LEU A 285 -14.08 -0.50 -12.49
N LEU A 286 -14.09 0.80 -12.21
CA LEU A 286 -15.23 1.67 -12.43
C LEU A 286 -15.33 2.05 -13.90
N ASP A 287 -16.56 2.27 -14.34
CA ASP A 287 -16.82 2.89 -15.63
C ASP A 287 -18.02 3.83 -15.53
N TRP A 288 -17.75 5.13 -15.45
CA TRP A 288 -18.79 6.13 -15.32
C TRP A 288 -19.74 6.16 -16.52
N ASN A 289 -19.28 5.69 -17.68
CA ASN A 289 -19.93 5.95 -18.95
C ASN A 289 -20.48 4.68 -19.62
N HIS A 290 -19.92 3.50 -19.36
CA HIS A 290 -20.41 2.23 -19.92
C HIS A 290 -21.87 1.95 -19.52
N PRO A 291 -22.80 1.70 -20.45
CA PRO A 291 -24.23 1.62 -20.16
C PRO A 291 -24.61 0.53 -19.15
N ASP A 292 -23.89 -0.59 -19.14
CA ASP A 292 -24.18 -1.70 -18.22
C ASP A 292 -23.55 -1.56 -16.83
N TYR A 293 -22.67 -0.58 -16.61
CA TYR A 293 -22.10 -0.34 -15.28
C TYR A 293 -23.17 0.23 -14.34
N ASP A 294 -23.40 -0.49 -13.23
CA ASP A 294 -24.42 -0.17 -12.25
C ASP A 294 -23.81 -0.09 -10.84
N PRO A 295 -23.62 1.12 -10.30
CA PRO A 295 -23.14 1.35 -8.94
C PRO A 295 -24.28 1.47 -7.91
N THR A 296 -25.54 1.22 -8.27
CA THR A 296 -26.70 1.53 -7.41
C THR A 296 -26.58 0.84 -6.05
N GLY A 297 -26.72 1.62 -4.97
CA GLY A 297 -26.67 1.11 -3.60
C GLY A 297 -25.29 0.72 -3.07
N SER A 298 -24.24 0.84 -3.90
CA SER A 298 -22.87 0.47 -3.53
C SER A 298 -22.17 1.50 -2.62
N GLY A 299 -22.54 2.77 -2.73
CA GLY A 299 -21.81 3.89 -2.14
C GLY A 299 -20.59 4.37 -2.95
N ILE A 300 -20.25 3.67 -4.05
CA ILE A 300 -19.13 4.05 -4.90
C ILE A 300 -19.43 5.33 -5.67
N SER A 301 -18.42 6.17 -5.81
CA SER A 301 -18.56 7.47 -6.44
C SER A 301 -18.97 7.36 -7.91
N TYR A 302 -20.00 8.12 -8.29
CA TYR A 302 -20.58 8.08 -9.62
C TYR A 302 -21.21 9.45 -9.99
N PRO A 303 -21.06 9.94 -11.24
CA PRO A 303 -21.57 11.27 -11.63
C PRO A 303 -23.09 11.43 -11.45
N ALA A 304 -23.50 12.50 -10.76
CA ALA A 304 -24.91 12.78 -10.47
C ALA A 304 -25.79 12.87 -11.74
N GLY A 305 -25.26 13.43 -12.83
CA GLY A 305 -25.94 13.55 -14.11
C GLY A 305 -26.31 12.20 -14.73
N ASN A 306 -25.53 11.14 -14.49
CA ASN A 306 -25.89 9.80 -14.99
C ASN A 306 -27.09 9.21 -14.24
N TYR A 307 -27.27 9.52 -12.95
CA TYR A 307 -28.50 9.17 -12.23
C TYR A 307 -29.71 9.96 -12.77
N ALA A 308 -29.53 11.26 -13.05
CA ALA A 308 -30.57 12.08 -13.67
C ALA A 308 -30.95 11.60 -15.08
N ALA A 309 -29.96 11.19 -15.87
CA ALA A 309 -30.18 10.58 -17.19
C ALA A 309 -31.01 9.29 -17.10
N ALA A 310 -30.79 8.48 -16.06
CA ALA A 310 -31.60 7.28 -15.83
C ALA A 310 -33.05 7.61 -15.48
N GLN A 311 -33.29 8.62 -14.64
CA GLN A 311 -34.65 9.12 -14.33
C GLN A 311 -35.38 9.65 -15.58
N GLN A 312 -34.63 10.14 -16.57
CA GLN A 312 -35.14 10.61 -17.86
C GLN A 312 -35.28 9.49 -18.90
N GLY A 313 -34.98 8.23 -18.55
CA GLY A 313 -35.01 7.10 -19.47
C GLY A 313 -33.89 7.08 -20.52
N LYS A 314 -32.86 7.92 -20.37
CA LYS A 314 -31.68 7.97 -21.25
C LYS A 314 -30.58 6.97 -20.85
N ARG A 315 -30.71 6.37 -19.68
CA ARG A 315 -29.79 5.36 -19.13
C ARG A 315 -30.57 4.31 -18.35
N HIS A 316 -30.08 3.07 -18.33
CA HIS A 316 -30.70 1.97 -17.58
C HIS A 316 -29.67 1.31 -16.65
N PHE A 317 -30.07 1.08 -15.39
CA PHE A 317 -29.30 0.32 -14.41
C PHE A 317 -29.85 -1.11 -14.28
N GLY A 318 -29.14 -2.00 -13.59
CA GLY A 318 -29.51 -3.40 -13.38
C GLY A 318 -28.72 -4.42 -14.20
N ASN A 319 -27.80 -3.97 -15.05
CA ASN A 319 -27.07 -4.84 -15.99
C ASN A 319 -25.65 -5.19 -15.54
N HIS A 320 -25.30 -5.05 -14.25
CA HIS A 320 -23.91 -5.13 -13.80
C HIS A 320 -23.21 -6.45 -14.15
N GLN A 321 -23.94 -7.56 -14.24
CA GLN A 321 -23.36 -8.82 -14.70
C GLN A 321 -22.80 -8.72 -16.13
N LYS A 322 -23.49 -8.03 -17.05
CA LYS A 322 -22.98 -7.78 -18.40
C LYS A 322 -21.74 -6.90 -18.37
N TYR A 323 -21.72 -5.90 -17.48
CA TYR A 323 -20.52 -5.10 -17.28
C TYR A 323 -19.33 -5.93 -16.81
N LYS A 324 -19.53 -6.93 -15.93
CA LYS A 324 -18.45 -7.83 -15.52
C LYS A 324 -17.89 -8.66 -16.68
N GLU A 325 -18.75 -9.11 -17.60
CA GLU A 325 -18.29 -9.78 -18.82
C GLU A 325 -17.47 -8.82 -19.68
N TYR A 326 -18.00 -7.63 -20.00
CA TYR A 326 -17.27 -6.59 -20.73
C TYR A 326 -15.92 -6.25 -20.07
N LEU A 327 -15.91 -6.04 -18.76
CA LEU A 327 -14.71 -5.74 -17.96
C LEU A 327 -13.66 -6.84 -18.12
N PHE A 328 -14.09 -8.11 -18.07
CA PHE A 328 -13.23 -9.25 -18.31
C PHE A 328 -12.70 -9.27 -19.75
N ASP A 329 -13.57 -9.06 -20.73
CA ASP A 329 -13.23 -9.16 -22.15
C ASP A 329 -12.20 -8.09 -22.54
N ILE A 330 -12.39 -6.82 -22.15
CA ILE A 330 -11.39 -5.77 -22.43
C ILE A 330 -10.09 -5.98 -21.64
N PHE A 331 -10.14 -6.56 -20.44
CA PHE A 331 -8.92 -6.91 -19.71
C PHE A 331 -8.18 -8.04 -20.42
N ASN A 332 -8.91 -9.04 -20.91
CA ASN A 332 -8.37 -10.15 -21.67
C ASN A 332 -7.69 -9.68 -22.96
N GLU A 333 -8.31 -8.74 -23.69
CA GLU A 333 -7.73 -8.06 -24.85
C GLU A 333 -6.41 -7.34 -24.51
N LEU A 334 -6.35 -6.60 -23.39
CA LEU A 334 -5.11 -5.98 -22.93
C LEU A 334 -4.01 -7.03 -22.71
N LEU A 335 -4.34 -8.15 -22.06
CA LEU A 335 -3.37 -9.22 -21.81
C LEU A 335 -2.93 -9.95 -23.09
N ASP A 336 -3.81 -10.12 -24.07
CA ASP A 336 -3.51 -10.80 -25.35
C ASP A 336 -2.62 -9.97 -26.27
N ASN A 337 -2.77 -8.65 -26.24
CA ASN A 337 -2.08 -7.76 -27.16
C ASN A 337 -0.78 -7.17 -26.62
N TYR A 338 -0.61 -7.11 -25.29
CA TYR A 338 0.52 -6.40 -24.66
C TYR A 338 1.16 -7.20 -23.53
N LYS A 339 2.49 -7.17 -23.47
CA LYS A 339 3.25 -7.79 -22.37
C LYS A 339 2.95 -7.07 -21.07
N VAL A 340 2.56 -7.82 -20.03
CA VAL A 340 2.26 -7.29 -18.69
C VAL A 340 3.27 -7.80 -17.66
N ASP A 341 3.90 -6.87 -16.91
CA ASP A 341 4.70 -7.18 -15.72
C ASP A 341 3.95 -6.81 -14.41
N LEU A 342 3.01 -5.86 -14.46
CA LEU A 342 2.26 -5.36 -13.30
C LEU A 342 0.84 -4.94 -13.70
N VAL A 343 -0.17 -5.25 -12.89
CA VAL A 343 -1.51 -4.66 -12.98
C VAL A 343 -1.84 -3.88 -11.71
N TRP A 344 -2.26 -2.63 -11.87
CA TRP A 344 -2.62 -1.74 -10.78
C TRP A 344 -4.14 -1.49 -10.84
N TRP A 345 -4.91 -2.20 -10.03
CA TRP A 345 -6.38 -2.14 -10.01
C TRP A 345 -6.89 -0.89 -9.30
N ASP A 346 -8.02 -0.33 -9.74
CA ASP A 346 -8.61 0.84 -9.06
C ASP A 346 -10.12 1.05 -9.31
N PHE A 347 -10.99 1.01 -8.32
CA PHE A 347 -10.80 0.47 -6.99
C PHE A 347 -12.12 -0.07 -6.46
N SER A 348 -12.06 -0.63 -5.27
CA SER A 348 -13.19 -1.26 -4.61
C SER A 348 -13.55 -0.55 -3.30
N GLN A 349 -14.82 -0.64 -2.93
CA GLN A 349 -15.35 -0.13 -1.66
C GLN A 349 -15.93 -1.28 -0.83
N PRO A 350 -16.17 -1.10 0.49
CA PRO A 350 -16.60 -2.19 1.37
C PRO A 350 -17.81 -2.99 0.85
N LYS A 351 -18.79 -2.32 0.22
CA LYS A 351 -20.00 -2.94 -0.34
C LYS A 351 -19.90 -3.29 -1.83
N PHE A 352 -18.76 -3.05 -2.46
CA PHE A 352 -18.57 -3.18 -3.91
C PHE A 352 -17.13 -3.57 -4.23
N GLN A 353 -16.85 -4.87 -4.08
CA GLN A 353 -15.52 -5.45 -4.16
C GLN A 353 -15.59 -6.93 -4.55
N GLY A 354 -14.42 -7.52 -4.87
CA GLY A 354 -14.25 -8.95 -5.06
C GLY A 354 -15.07 -9.51 -6.23
N ASP A 355 -15.48 -10.77 -6.13
CA ASP A 355 -16.23 -11.45 -7.19
C ASP A 355 -17.64 -10.89 -7.41
N ALA A 356 -18.27 -10.43 -6.32
CA ALA A 356 -19.61 -9.85 -6.38
C ALA A 356 -19.65 -8.64 -7.33
N ALA A 357 -18.70 -7.71 -7.17
CA ALA A 357 -18.63 -6.50 -7.99
C ALA A 357 -17.87 -6.71 -9.30
N TRP A 358 -16.78 -7.48 -9.31
CA TRP A 358 -15.82 -7.42 -10.43
C TRP A 358 -15.57 -8.75 -11.12
N GLY A 359 -15.97 -9.88 -10.54
CA GLY A 359 -15.43 -11.19 -10.95
C GLY A 359 -13.91 -11.25 -10.73
N ALA A 360 -13.43 -10.66 -9.62
CA ALA A 360 -12.02 -10.51 -9.26
C ALA A 360 -11.20 -11.80 -9.44
N THR A 361 -11.70 -12.95 -9.00
CA THR A 361 -11.04 -14.25 -9.12
C THR A 361 -10.74 -14.60 -10.57
N ARG A 362 -11.70 -14.37 -11.48
CA ARG A 362 -11.54 -14.64 -12.92
C ARG A 362 -10.48 -13.72 -13.54
N LEU A 363 -10.49 -12.43 -13.17
CA LEU A 363 -9.49 -11.45 -13.60
C LEU A 363 -8.09 -11.84 -13.14
N MET A 364 -7.92 -12.11 -11.83
CA MET A 364 -6.65 -12.51 -11.24
C MET A 364 -6.12 -13.80 -11.85
N LYS A 365 -6.97 -14.83 -11.99
CA LYS A 365 -6.58 -16.10 -12.59
C LYS A 365 -6.06 -15.92 -14.02
N THR A 366 -6.77 -15.13 -14.83
CA THR A 366 -6.39 -14.89 -16.23
C THR A 366 -5.07 -14.12 -16.35
N LEU A 367 -4.82 -13.16 -15.45
CA LEU A 367 -3.53 -12.49 -15.35
C LEU A 367 -2.41 -13.49 -15.10
N PHE A 368 -2.54 -14.36 -14.10
CA PHE A 368 -1.47 -15.30 -13.74
C PHE A 368 -1.32 -16.47 -14.73
N ASP A 369 -2.40 -16.89 -15.39
CA ASP A 369 -2.34 -17.91 -16.45
C ASP A 369 -1.51 -17.41 -17.64
N LYS A 370 -1.70 -16.15 -18.06
CA LYS A 370 -0.98 -15.56 -19.20
C LYS A 370 0.39 -15.02 -18.82
N TYR A 371 0.50 -14.40 -17.64
CA TYR A 371 1.71 -13.79 -17.12
C TYR A 371 2.04 -14.29 -15.70
N PRO A 372 2.56 -15.52 -15.55
CA PRO A 372 2.85 -16.11 -14.23
C PRO A 372 3.85 -15.34 -13.36
N LYS A 373 4.58 -14.38 -13.95
CA LYS A 373 5.55 -13.52 -13.26
C LYS A 373 5.03 -12.12 -12.99
N ALA A 374 3.82 -11.79 -13.43
CA ALA A 374 3.21 -10.50 -13.16
C ALA A 374 2.93 -10.34 -11.67
N ILE A 375 2.71 -9.09 -11.26
CA ILE A 375 2.27 -8.76 -9.89
C ILE A 375 1.03 -7.87 -9.96
N GLN A 376 0.29 -7.80 -8.87
CA GLN A 376 -0.88 -6.93 -8.77
C GLN A 376 -1.05 -6.31 -7.38
N ASN A 377 -1.66 -5.12 -7.34
CA ASN A 377 -2.04 -4.49 -6.07
C ASN A 377 -3.30 -5.16 -5.46
N ASN A 378 -3.73 -4.67 -4.30
CA ASN A 378 -4.84 -5.25 -3.52
C ASN A 378 -6.23 -4.65 -3.78
N ARG A 379 -6.38 -3.76 -4.76
CA ARG A 379 -7.56 -2.88 -4.92
C ARG A 379 -8.75 -3.49 -5.68
N LEU A 380 -8.65 -4.76 -6.11
CA LEU A 380 -9.82 -5.59 -6.44
C LEU A 380 -10.68 -5.89 -5.20
N TYR A 381 -10.08 -5.73 -4.01
CA TYR A 381 -10.75 -5.76 -2.73
C TYR A 381 -10.60 -4.40 -2.05
N HIS A 382 -11.50 -4.08 -1.13
CA HIS A 382 -11.37 -2.88 -0.32
C HIS A 382 -10.09 -2.96 0.52
N SER A 383 -9.42 -1.82 0.65
CA SER A 383 -8.13 -1.68 1.31
C SER A 383 -8.25 -0.60 2.38
N ASP A 384 -8.22 -0.99 3.66
CA ASP A 384 -8.25 -0.10 4.84
C ASP A 384 -6.93 0.70 5.02
N ASN A 385 -6.33 1.22 3.94
CA ASN A 385 -4.99 1.82 3.94
C ASN A 385 -5.03 3.35 3.83
N HIS A 386 -6.18 3.98 4.08
CA HIS A 386 -6.23 5.42 4.27
C HIS A 386 -5.80 5.81 5.70
N LEU A 387 -5.23 7.02 5.83
CA LEU A 387 -4.88 7.62 7.12
C LEU A 387 -6.05 7.62 8.12
N SER A 388 -7.27 7.79 7.62
CA SER A 388 -8.51 7.76 8.41
C SER A 388 -8.85 6.36 8.96
N GLU A 389 -8.19 5.31 8.50
CA GLU A 389 -8.54 3.90 8.77
C GLU A 389 -7.45 3.15 9.58
N GLY A 390 -6.51 3.89 10.15
CA GLY A 390 -5.52 3.37 11.11
C GLY A 390 -4.12 3.10 10.54
N GLY A 391 -3.84 3.55 9.32
CA GLY A 391 -2.54 3.40 8.65
C GLY A 391 -2.50 2.20 7.70
N ILE A 392 -1.33 1.94 7.09
CA ILE A 392 -1.20 0.89 6.08
C ILE A 392 -1.11 -0.47 6.77
N LYS A 393 -2.02 -1.37 6.41
CA LYS A 393 -2.01 -2.79 6.80
C LYS A 393 -1.49 -3.64 5.63
N VAL A 394 -0.72 -4.66 5.96
CA VAL A 394 -0.28 -5.64 4.95
C VAL A 394 -1.49 -6.45 4.51
N THR A 395 -1.76 -6.42 3.21
CA THR A 395 -2.91 -7.09 2.62
C THR A 395 -2.71 -8.62 2.61
N PRO A 396 -3.76 -9.42 2.82
CA PRO A 396 -3.69 -10.86 2.57
C PRO A 396 -3.29 -11.15 1.12
N THR A 397 -2.38 -12.10 0.94
CA THR A 397 -1.80 -12.40 -0.39
C THR A 397 -2.82 -12.86 -1.45
N TRP A 398 -3.98 -13.36 -1.03
CA TRP A 398 -5.06 -13.71 -1.95
C TRP A 398 -5.85 -12.50 -2.47
N LYS A 399 -5.78 -11.34 -1.79
CA LYS A 399 -6.39 -10.08 -2.27
C LYS A 399 -5.46 -9.29 -3.21
N GLY A 400 -4.15 -9.53 -3.14
CA GLY A 400 -3.14 -8.87 -3.96
C GLY A 400 -1.71 -9.15 -3.49
N ASP A 401 -0.72 -8.75 -4.29
CA ASP A 401 0.70 -8.97 -3.98
C ASP A 401 1.33 -7.88 -3.12
N TYR A 402 0.71 -6.72 -3.03
CA TYR A 402 1.19 -5.64 -2.18
C TYR A 402 0.06 -4.69 -1.82
N SER A 403 0.22 -4.05 -0.67
CA SER A 403 -0.69 -3.01 -0.18
C SER A 403 -0.43 -1.68 -0.86
N THR A 404 -1.47 -0.93 -1.21
CA THR A 404 -1.32 0.45 -1.68
C THR A 404 -1.55 1.46 -0.58
N ALA A 405 -0.69 2.46 -0.50
CA ALA A 405 -0.83 3.66 0.28
C ALA A 405 -0.89 4.86 -0.67
N GLU A 406 -1.90 5.70 -0.51
CA GLU A 406 -2.08 6.87 -1.37
C GLU A 406 -1.87 8.13 -0.55
N HIS A 407 -0.99 9.03 -1.03
CA HIS A 407 -0.67 10.29 -0.38
C HIS A 407 -0.13 10.18 1.07
N HIS A 408 0.27 9.00 1.51
CA HIS A 408 0.77 8.77 2.86
C HIS A 408 1.95 7.78 2.90
N ILE A 409 2.87 8.03 3.82
CA ILE A 409 4.02 7.19 4.16
C ILE A 409 3.83 6.80 5.63
N PRO A 410 3.90 5.52 6.00
CA PRO A 410 3.69 5.10 7.37
C PRO A 410 4.74 5.74 8.28
N ALA A 411 4.39 5.95 9.56
CA ALA A 411 5.33 6.58 10.51
C ALA A 411 6.60 5.73 10.71
N THR A 412 6.44 4.41 10.74
CA THR A 412 7.51 3.42 10.93
C THR A 412 7.51 2.39 9.79
N GLY A 413 8.56 1.57 9.72
CA GLY A 413 8.64 0.46 8.76
C GLY A 413 7.51 -0.55 8.92
N ILE A 414 7.05 -1.11 7.81
CA ILE A 414 6.04 -2.17 7.76
C ILE A 414 6.71 -3.46 7.31
N ASP A 415 6.50 -4.54 8.06
CA ASP A 415 6.94 -5.89 7.67
C ASP A 415 5.98 -6.50 6.65
N GLY A 416 6.11 -6.07 5.40
CA GLY A 416 5.32 -6.55 4.27
C GLY A 416 5.56 -5.76 2.98
N ASP A 417 4.98 -6.22 1.89
CA ASP A 417 5.09 -5.56 0.60
C ASP A 417 4.03 -4.45 0.48
N TRP A 418 4.47 -3.20 0.29
CA TRP A 418 3.58 -2.05 0.11
C TRP A 418 4.18 -0.98 -0.80
N GLU A 419 3.31 -0.21 -1.45
CA GLU A 419 3.65 0.86 -2.39
C GLU A 419 2.98 2.17 -1.98
N ALA A 420 3.75 3.25 -1.92
CA ALA A 420 3.21 4.61 -1.85
C ALA A 420 3.15 5.21 -3.24
N CYS A 421 1.95 5.58 -3.69
CA CYS A 421 1.78 6.41 -4.87
C CYS A 421 1.67 7.89 -4.48
N GLN A 422 2.37 8.76 -5.22
CA GLN A 422 2.44 10.21 -4.97
C GLN A 422 2.31 11.02 -6.25
N THR A 423 1.80 12.24 -6.09
CA THR A 423 1.70 13.25 -7.15
C THR A 423 2.80 14.30 -7.02
N LEU A 424 3.16 14.92 -8.14
CA LEU A 424 4.15 16.01 -8.17
C LEU A 424 3.58 17.33 -7.63
N ASN A 425 2.27 17.56 -7.76
CA ASN A 425 1.65 18.85 -7.47
C ASN A 425 0.25 18.73 -6.81
N GLY A 426 -0.11 17.55 -6.29
CA GLY A 426 -1.42 17.33 -5.65
C GLY A 426 -2.54 16.89 -6.59
N THR A 427 -2.25 16.58 -7.86
CA THR A 427 -3.22 15.99 -8.80
C THR A 427 -2.59 14.90 -9.65
N TRP A 428 -3.39 13.91 -10.07
CA TRP A 428 -2.92 12.81 -10.92
C TRP A 428 -2.99 13.21 -12.40
N GLY A 429 -4.15 13.65 -12.86
CA GLY A 429 -4.33 14.15 -14.23
C GLY A 429 -3.66 15.51 -14.46
N TYR A 430 -3.51 15.89 -15.74
CA TYR A 430 -2.96 17.21 -16.09
C TYR A 430 -3.93 18.33 -15.73
N SER A 431 -3.42 19.37 -15.06
CA SER A 431 -4.10 20.63 -14.81
C SER A 431 -3.25 21.78 -15.36
N ALA A 432 -3.85 22.66 -16.16
CA ALA A 432 -3.16 23.83 -16.70
C ALA A 432 -2.89 24.89 -15.61
N ASP A 433 -3.75 24.96 -14.60
CA ASP A 433 -3.70 25.99 -13.55
C ASP A 433 -2.92 25.54 -12.30
N ASN A 434 -2.78 24.23 -12.05
CA ASN A 434 -2.14 23.74 -10.83
C ASN A 434 -0.60 23.80 -10.91
N GLN A 435 -0.04 24.87 -10.35
CA GLN A 435 1.41 25.09 -10.25
C GLN A 435 1.98 24.77 -8.86
N LYS A 436 1.27 24.02 -8.01
CA LYS A 436 1.69 23.67 -6.64
C LYS A 436 2.72 22.52 -6.63
N TRP A 437 3.80 22.66 -7.40
CA TRP A 437 4.82 21.63 -7.56
C TRP A 437 5.64 21.42 -6.28
N LYS A 438 5.82 20.16 -5.89
CA LYS A 438 6.81 19.75 -4.90
C LYS A 438 8.22 20.03 -5.43
N SER A 439 9.14 20.31 -4.52
CA SER A 439 10.56 20.46 -4.84
C SER A 439 11.22 19.10 -5.09
N ALA A 440 12.38 19.12 -5.77
CA ALA A 440 13.19 17.92 -5.96
C ALA A 440 13.67 17.34 -4.61
N ASP A 441 13.97 18.22 -3.64
CA ASP A 441 14.40 17.83 -2.30
C ASP A 441 13.32 17.03 -1.58
N GLU A 442 12.08 17.55 -1.56
CA GLU A 442 10.92 16.87 -0.98
C GLU A 442 10.67 15.51 -1.62
N LEU A 443 10.72 15.43 -2.95
CA LEU A 443 10.47 14.17 -3.68
C LEU A 443 11.56 13.11 -3.41
N ILE A 444 12.82 13.54 -3.29
CA ILE A 444 13.92 12.62 -2.96
C ILE A 444 13.82 12.17 -1.50
N HIS A 445 13.43 13.06 -0.58
CA HIS A 445 13.15 12.68 0.80
C HIS A 445 11.99 11.71 0.88
N GLU A 446 10.87 11.93 0.16
CA GLU A 446 9.74 10.99 0.10
C GLU A 446 10.16 9.61 -0.42
N LEU A 447 10.96 9.54 -1.50
CA LEU A 447 11.51 8.29 -2.01
C LEU A 447 12.32 7.55 -0.94
N VAL A 448 13.26 8.25 -0.29
CA VAL A 448 14.12 7.67 0.75
C VAL A 448 13.27 7.20 1.94
N ASP A 449 12.31 8.00 2.37
CA ASP A 449 11.40 7.74 3.48
C ASP A 449 10.51 6.51 3.25
N VAL A 450 10.08 6.28 2.01
CA VAL A 450 9.33 5.07 1.64
C VAL A 450 10.25 3.85 1.67
N VAL A 451 11.44 3.96 1.10
CA VAL A 451 12.38 2.84 0.98
C VAL A 451 12.93 2.42 2.35
N SER A 452 13.25 3.38 3.22
CA SER A 452 13.69 3.12 4.60
C SER A 452 12.62 2.45 5.46
N ARG A 453 11.35 2.53 5.04
CA ARG A 453 10.21 1.87 5.68
C ARG A 453 9.75 0.60 4.96
N GLY A 454 10.54 0.14 4.00
CA GLY A 454 10.35 -1.14 3.31
C GLY A 454 9.51 -1.07 2.04
N GLY A 455 8.89 0.07 1.73
CA GLY A 455 7.98 0.21 0.61
C GLY A 455 8.65 0.45 -0.74
N ASN A 456 7.81 0.61 -1.75
CA ASN A 456 8.14 1.11 -3.07
C ASN A 456 7.47 2.47 -3.33
N PHE A 457 8.13 3.34 -4.08
CA PHE A 457 7.65 4.68 -4.39
C PHE A 457 7.20 4.76 -5.86
N LEU A 458 5.95 5.15 -6.08
CA LEU A 458 5.36 5.30 -7.41
C LEU A 458 4.99 6.77 -7.64
N LEU A 459 5.80 7.49 -8.41
CA LEU A 459 5.65 8.94 -8.61
C LEU A 459 4.96 9.26 -9.93
N ASN A 460 3.93 10.11 -9.91
CA ASN A 460 3.09 10.38 -11.06
C ASN A 460 3.58 11.50 -11.98
N ILE A 461 3.31 11.37 -13.28
CA ILE A 461 3.18 12.48 -14.24
C ILE A 461 1.77 12.53 -14.82
N GLY A 462 1.28 13.73 -15.10
CA GLY A 462 0.05 13.97 -15.86
C GLY A 462 0.37 14.62 -17.21
N PRO A 463 0.45 13.86 -18.33
CA PRO A 463 0.73 14.44 -19.64
C PRO A 463 -0.35 15.41 -20.13
N LYS A 464 0.10 16.45 -20.87
CA LYS A 464 -0.73 17.49 -21.53
C LYS A 464 -1.68 16.85 -22.55
N PRO A 465 -2.73 17.55 -23.05
CA PRO A 465 -3.69 16.99 -24.01
C PRO A 465 -3.09 16.28 -25.23
N ASP A 466 -1.93 16.74 -25.70
CA ASP A 466 -1.21 16.19 -26.85
C ASP A 466 -0.30 15.00 -26.52
N GLY A 467 -0.17 14.67 -25.25
CA GLY A 467 0.70 13.63 -24.71
C GLY A 467 2.10 14.13 -24.35
N SER A 468 2.43 15.40 -24.59
CA SER A 468 3.72 15.95 -24.13
C SER A 468 3.76 16.05 -22.59
N ILE A 469 4.95 15.90 -22.01
CA ILE A 469 5.15 15.97 -20.55
C ILE A 469 5.27 17.45 -20.15
N PRO A 470 4.61 17.92 -19.08
CA PRO A 470 4.88 19.24 -18.50
C PRO A 470 6.37 19.45 -18.20
N GLU A 471 6.92 20.61 -18.56
CA GLU A 471 8.35 20.90 -18.44
C GLU A 471 8.85 20.72 -16.99
N GLU A 472 8.02 21.11 -16.02
CA GLU A 472 8.36 20.98 -14.60
C GLU A 472 8.39 19.52 -14.13
N SER A 473 7.53 18.66 -14.68
CA SER A 473 7.61 17.21 -14.44
C SER A 473 8.92 16.63 -14.96
N ILE A 474 9.37 17.05 -16.15
CA ILE A 474 10.67 16.65 -16.70
C ILE A 474 11.80 17.09 -15.77
N ARG A 475 11.81 18.37 -15.35
CA ARG A 475 12.83 18.94 -14.45
C ARG A 475 12.94 18.17 -13.13
N LEU A 476 11.81 17.82 -12.52
CA LEU A 476 11.76 17.09 -11.26
C LEU A 476 12.29 15.65 -11.41
N PHE A 477 11.83 14.91 -12.42
CA PHE A 477 12.31 13.55 -12.68
C PHE A 477 13.79 13.51 -13.07
N GLN A 478 14.29 14.48 -13.84
CA GLN A 478 15.72 14.60 -14.14
C GLN A 478 16.55 14.91 -12.89
N SER A 479 16.02 15.72 -11.97
CA SER A 479 16.69 16.02 -10.69
C SER A 479 16.80 14.77 -9.82
N ILE A 480 15.72 13.98 -9.74
CA ILE A 480 15.73 12.67 -9.07
C ILE A 480 16.74 11.74 -9.74
N GLY A 481 16.73 11.63 -11.07
CA GLY A 481 17.68 10.81 -11.84
C GLY A 481 19.13 11.17 -11.58
N LYS A 482 19.45 12.47 -11.50
CA LYS A 482 20.80 12.94 -11.17
C LYS A 482 21.24 12.47 -9.78
N TRP A 483 20.36 12.51 -8.79
CA TRP A 483 20.66 12.01 -7.44
C TRP A 483 20.78 10.48 -7.42
N MET A 484 19.84 9.78 -8.07
CA MET A 484 19.80 8.31 -8.17
C MET A 484 21.03 7.72 -8.86
N LYS A 485 21.59 8.41 -9.88
CA LYS A 485 22.83 7.98 -10.55
C LYS A 485 24.01 7.85 -9.59
N THR A 486 24.04 8.68 -8.55
CA THR A 486 25.12 8.74 -7.56
C THR A 486 24.82 7.89 -6.32
N ASN A 487 23.56 7.88 -5.90
CA ASN A 487 23.15 7.34 -4.60
C ASN A 487 22.23 6.11 -4.69
N GLY A 488 21.93 5.62 -5.88
CA GLY A 488 20.95 4.55 -6.13
C GLY A 488 21.26 3.23 -5.44
N GLU A 489 22.53 2.95 -5.07
CA GLU A 489 22.87 1.75 -4.29
C GLU A 489 22.22 1.71 -2.90
N ALA A 490 21.94 2.88 -2.32
CA ALA A 490 21.21 3.03 -1.06
C ALA A 490 19.69 2.87 -1.21
N ILE A 491 19.21 2.73 -2.45
CA ILE A 491 17.80 2.53 -2.78
C ILE A 491 17.59 1.11 -3.30
N TYR A 492 18.21 0.75 -4.42
CA TYR A 492 17.95 -0.51 -5.11
C TYR A 492 18.43 -1.75 -4.34
N GLY A 493 17.54 -2.73 -4.23
CA GLY A 493 17.79 -3.98 -3.51
C GLY A 493 17.94 -3.82 -2.01
N THR A 494 17.61 -2.65 -1.46
CA THR A 494 17.65 -2.42 -0.01
C THR A 494 16.35 -2.84 0.67
N ARG A 495 16.38 -2.92 1.99
CA ARG A 495 15.24 -3.21 2.87
C ARG A 495 15.17 -2.14 3.96
N ALA A 496 14.05 -2.17 4.68
CA ALA A 496 13.76 -1.22 5.74
C ALA A 496 14.88 -1.09 6.77
N ASN A 497 14.92 0.08 7.41
CA ASN A 497 15.67 0.39 8.60
C ASN A 497 15.65 -0.81 9.58
N PRO A 498 16.80 -1.39 9.95
CA PRO A 498 16.84 -2.52 10.87
C PRO A 498 16.68 -2.14 12.34
N PHE A 499 16.55 -0.84 12.65
CA PHE A 499 16.48 -0.33 14.02
C PHE A 499 15.04 -0.01 14.41
N ASP A 500 14.69 -0.26 15.68
CA ASP A 500 13.40 0.10 16.27
C ASP A 500 13.29 1.60 16.61
N GLN A 501 14.03 2.46 15.90
CA GLN A 501 14.02 3.91 16.08
C GLN A 501 14.20 4.64 14.74
N GLU A 502 13.61 5.82 14.66
CA GLU A 502 13.88 6.80 13.60
C GLU A 502 14.99 7.77 14.03
N PHE A 503 15.59 8.43 13.04
CA PHE A 503 16.71 9.34 13.25
C PHE A 503 16.36 10.75 12.80
N SER A 504 16.74 11.76 13.59
CA SER A 504 16.48 13.17 13.28
C SER A 504 17.30 13.69 12.09
N TRP A 505 18.48 13.12 11.85
CA TRP A 505 19.41 13.55 10.81
C TRP A 505 19.09 13.01 9.42
N GLY A 506 18.20 12.02 9.31
CA GLY A 506 17.91 11.36 8.04
C GLY A 506 17.33 9.96 8.20
N ARG A 507 17.73 9.05 7.31
CA ARG A 507 17.20 7.67 7.24
C ARG A 507 18.29 6.62 7.10
N VAL A 508 17.92 5.38 7.40
CA VAL A 508 18.76 4.21 7.20
C VAL A 508 18.05 3.20 6.30
N THR A 509 18.76 2.69 5.31
CA THR A 509 18.38 1.48 4.57
C THR A 509 19.42 0.40 4.76
N ARG A 510 19.06 -0.87 4.57
CA ARG A 510 20.00 -2.00 4.68
C ARG A 510 20.05 -2.84 3.43
N LYS A 511 21.19 -3.45 3.14
CA LYS A 511 21.34 -4.43 2.07
C LYS A 511 22.09 -5.64 2.62
N GLY A 512 21.45 -6.80 2.54
CA GLY A 512 21.99 -8.01 3.16
C GLY A 512 22.03 -7.92 4.70
N LYS A 513 23.09 -8.48 5.28
CA LYS A 513 23.38 -8.48 6.73
C LYS A 513 24.66 -7.71 7.07
N ASP A 514 25.26 -7.09 6.07
CA ASP A 514 26.61 -6.53 6.12
C ASP A 514 26.75 -5.14 5.49
N LYS A 515 25.67 -4.55 4.96
CA LYS A 515 25.63 -3.14 4.55
C LYS A 515 24.47 -2.35 5.13
N LEU A 516 24.79 -1.18 5.68
CA LEU A 516 23.87 -0.12 6.03
C LEU A 516 24.18 1.12 5.19
N TYR A 517 23.16 1.83 4.74
CA TYR A 517 23.30 3.14 4.11
C TYR A 517 22.65 4.19 5.00
N LEU A 518 23.45 5.17 5.42
CA LEU A 518 22.99 6.32 6.17
C LEU A 518 22.75 7.43 5.16
N ILE A 519 21.49 7.82 5.01
CA ILE A 519 21.04 8.83 4.05
C ILE A 519 20.77 10.09 4.85
N ILE A 520 21.73 11.00 4.83
CA ILE A 520 21.82 12.16 5.73
C ILE A 520 21.19 13.36 5.05
N TYR A 521 20.12 13.88 5.63
CA TYR A 521 19.44 15.11 5.20
C TYR A 521 20.11 16.32 5.83
N GLU A 522 20.41 16.21 7.13
CA GLU A 522 21.01 17.29 7.91
C GLU A 522 22.10 16.75 8.82
N LYS A 523 23.16 17.55 8.98
CA LYS A 523 24.28 17.21 9.86
C LYS A 523 23.88 17.49 11.32
N PRO A 524 23.99 16.51 12.24
CA PRO A 524 23.85 16.75 13.67
C PRO A 524 24.83 17.83 14.15
N GLU A 525 24.40 18.65 15.12
CA GLU A 525 25.21 19.76 15.65
C GLU A 525 26.55 19.31 16.23
N ASN A 526 26.59 18.15 16.88
CA ASN A 526 27.80 17.56 17.44
C ASN A 526 28.68 16.86 16.38
N GLY A 527 28.25 16.84 15.11
CA GLY A 527 28.94 16.19 14.01
C GLY A 527 29.01 14.66 14.10
N LYS A 528 28.21 14.03 14.97
CA LYS A 528 28.26 12.58 15.23
C LYS A 528 26.91 11.93 14.96
N ILE A 529 26.94 10.76 14.33
CA ILE A 529 25.78 9.88 14.18
C ILE A 529 25.98 8.66 15.07
N GLU A 530 25.03 8.39 15.96
CA GLU A 530 25.01 7.20 16.80
C GLU A 530 24.00 6.18 16.24
N LEU A 531 24.45 4.94 16.05
CA LEU A 531 23.62 3.81 15.67
C LEU A 531 23.56 2.78 16.82
N PRO A 532 22.37 2.22 17.12
CA PRO A 532 22.20 1.21 18.16
C PRO A 532 22.59 -0.18 17.63
N CYS A 533 23.84 -0.33 17.23
CA CYS A 533 24.44 -1.61 16.85
C CYS A 533 25.94 -1.63 17.09
N THR A 534 26.50 -2.84 17.13
CA THR A 534 27.93 -3.09 16.98
C THR A 534 28.22 -3.95 15.75
N PHE A 535 29.49 -4.26 15.49
CA PHE A 535 29.92 -5.03 14.33
C PHE A 535 30.83 -6.18 14.72
N LYS A 536 30.73 -7.31 14.01
CA LYS A 536 31.62 -8.46 14.24
C LYS A 536 33.06 -8.14 13.77
N LYS A 537 34.03 -8.62 14.55
CA LYS A 537 35.47 -8.71 14.19
C LYS A 537 36.19 -7.37 13.93
N GLU A 538 35.75 -6.25 14.51
CA GLU A 538 36.41 -4.92 14.39
C GLU A 538 36.62 -4.40 12.95
N LYS A 539 35.89 -4.93 11.95
CA LYS A 539 36.11 -4.66 10.51
C LYS A 539 35.11 -3.70 9.87
N ALA A 540 34.37 -2.93 10.67
CA ALA A 540 33.43 -1.97 10.12
C ALA A 540 34.17 -0.87 9.32
N LYS A 541 33.61 -0.46 8.19
CA LYS A 541 34.15 0.64 7.36
C LYS A 541 33.02 1.52 6.90
N ALA A 542 33.13 2.81 7.18
CA ALA A 542 32.21 3.81 6.65
C ALA A 542 32.92 4.65 5.56
N ASN A 543 32.23 4.87 4.44
CA ASN A 543 32.71 5.76 3.38
C ASN A 543 31.54 6.57 2.81
N LYS A 544 31.79 7.84 2.43
CA LYS A 544 30.86 8.60 1.59
C LYS A 544 30.71 7.85 0.25
N LEU A 545 29.48 7.52 -0.15
CA LEU A 545 29.22 6.57 -1.23
C LEU A 545 29.82 7.03 -2.57
N ASN A 546 29.71 8.32 -2.89
CA ASN A 546 30.12 8.89 -4.18
C ASN A 546 31.64 9.14 -4.32
N GLU A 547 32.31 9.43 -3.21
CA GLU A 547 33.74 9.77 -3.19
C GLU A 547 34.63 8.64 -2.65
N LYS A 548 34.03 7.62 -2.04
CA LYS A 548 34.71 6.58 -1.25
C LYS A 548 35.64 7.18 -0.17
N LYS A 549 35.37 8.41 0.26
CA LYS A 549 36.10 9.09 1.33
C LYS A 549 35.77 8.43 2.65
N ASN A 550 36.78 8.01 3.38
CA ASN A 550 36.61 7.35 4.67
C ASN A 550 35.92 8.28 5.69
N VAL A 551 34.97 7.72 6.42
CA VAL A 551 34.30 8.35 7.56
C VAL A 551 34.76 7.62 8.83
N PRO A 552 35.40 8.30 9.79
CA PRO A 552 35.85 7.66 11.02
C PRO A 552 34.70 7.06 11.81
N ILE A 553 34.93 5.87 12.38
CA ILE A 553 33.97 5.18 13.23
C ILE A 553 34.61 4.79 14.56
N VAL A 554 33.81 4.82 15.62
CA VAL A 554 34.16 4.31 16.95
C VAL A 554 33.13 3.25 17.33
N LEU A 555 33.60 2.06 17.68
CA LEU A 555 32.77 0.93 18.10
C LEU A 555 32.84 0.79 19.63
N ASP A 556 31.70 0.92 20.29
CA ASP A 556 31.53 0.60 21.70
C ASP A 556 30.79 -0.74 21.81
N HIS A 557 31.57 -1.82 21.94
CA HIS A 557 31.03 -3.18 22.04
C HIS A 557 30.24 -3.40 23.34
N SER A 558 30.62 -2.73 24.43
CA SER A 558 29.98 -2.89 25.74
C SER A 558 28.56 -2.35 25.74
N ASN A 559 28.34 -1.20 25.10
CA ASN A 559 27.02 -0.57 25.00
C ASN A 559 26.30 -0.84 23.68
N LYS A 560 26.88 -1.67 22.80
CA LYS A 560 26.40 -1.95 21.44
C LYS A 560 26.13 -0.69 20.62
N LYS A 561 27.08 0.24 20.64
CA LYS A 561 26.98 1.51 19.89
C LYS A 561 28.03 1.60 18.79
N CYS A 562 27.62 2.16 17.67
CA CYS A 562 28.52 2.56 16.58
C CYS A 562 28.36 4.06 16.39
N VAL A 563 29.45 4.80 16.54
CA VAL A 563 29.47 6.26 16.38
C VAL A 563 30.27 6.62 15.14
N LEU A 564 29.66 7.33 14.20
CA LEU A 564 30.32 7.87 13.02
C LEU A 564 30.63 9.35 13.23
N ASP A 565 31.87 9.76 12.99
CA ASP A 565 32.26 11.17 12.97
C ASP A 565 32.12 11.71 11.55
N ILE A 566 31.08 12.52 11.33
CA ILE A 566 30.77 13.12 10.04
C ILE A 566 31.21 14.59 9.96
N ASN A 567 32.10 15.05 10.84
CA ASN A 567 32.59 16.43 10.80
C ASN A 567 33.26 16.79 9.47
N SER A 568 34.00 15.84 8.90
CA SER A 568 34.73 15.99 7.63
C SER A 568 33.88 15.72 6.37
N VAL A 569 32.60 15.36 6.54
CA VAL A 569 31.67 15.07 5.47
C VAL A 569 30.87 16.34 5.15
N HIS A 570 30.96 16.79 3.90
CA HIS A 570 30.09 17.84 3.39
C HIS A 570 28.74 17.23 3.01
N ILE A 571 27.66 17.73 3.63
CA ILE A 571 26.29 17.27 3.36
C ILE A 571 25.74 18.09 2.20
N GLU A 572 25.67 17.45 1.04
CA GLU A 572 25.05 17.98 -0.17
C GLU A 572 23.54 17.76 -0.14
N LYS A 573 22.79 18.75 -0.63
CA LYS A 573 21.36 18.62 -0.87
C LYS A 573 21.07 17.75 -2.09
N PRO A 574 19.96 17.01 -2.09
CA PRO A 574 18.99 16.90 -1.00
C PRO A 574 19.40 15.94 0.12
N ALA A 575 20.31 15.01 -0.16
CA ALA A 575 20.82 14.08 0.83
C ALA A 575 22.19 13.53 0.43
N THR A 576 23.05 13.29 1.43
CA THR A 576 24.34 12.63 1.26
C THR A 576 24.30 11.21 1.82
N VAL A 577 24.88 10.26 1.09
CA VAL A 577 24.89 8.85 1.51
C VAL A 577 26.27 8.45 2.04
N VAL A 578 26.29 7.86 3.24
CA VAL A 578 27.43 7.13 3.80
C VAL A 578 27.11 5.64 3.79
N GLU A 579 27.93 4.85 3.11
CA GLU A 579 27.88 3.39 3.14
C GLU A 579 28.69 2.89 4.35
N LEU A 580 28.07 2.10 5.21
CA LEU A 580 28.69 1.42 6.34
C LEU A 580 28.67 -0.10 6.08
N ASN A 581 29.86 -0.67 5.89
CA ASN A 581 30.07 -2.09 5.62
C ASN A 581 30.55 -2.84 6.87
N GLY A 582 30.02 -4.03 7.09
CA GLY A 582 30.38 -4.96 8.16
C GLY A 582 29.15 -5.72 8.66
N GLU A 583 29.31 -6.97 9.11
CA GLU A 583 28.22 -7.72 9.75
C GLU A 583 27.83 -7.06 11.09
N TRP A 584 26.68 -6.39 11.13
CA TRP A 584 26.18 -5.71 12.33
C TRP A 584 25.44 -6.66 13.29
N GLN A 585 25.35 -6.24 14.55
CA GLN A 585 24.64 -6.93 15.63
C GLN A 585 23.87 -5.88 16.45
N LEU A 586 22.57 -6.12 16.63
CA LEU A 586 21.67 -5.31 17.46
C LEU A 586 21.87 -5.59 18.95
#